data_AF-A0A1F8ZWZ8-F1
#
_entry.id   AF-A0A1F8ZWZ8-F1
#
_cell.length_a   1.000
_cell.length_b   1.000
_cell.length_c   1.000
_cell.angle_alpha   90.00
_cell.angle_beta   90.00
_cell.angle_gamma   90.00
#
_symmetry.space_group_name_H-M   'P 1'
#
loop_
_entity.id
_entity.type
_entity.pdbx_description
1 polymer ?
#
loop_
_entity_poly.entity_id
_entity_poly.type
_entity_poly.pdbx_seq_one_letter_code
_entity_poly.pdbx_strand_id
1 'polypeptide(L)'
;NFKPLEFEGFRRKAGLNSFVLTPKQWTIETNATGIISKPGRYGGTYAHKDIAFEFASWISVEFKLYLIKEFQRLKDEEYKQLGWDIRRNLTKINYRIHTDAIKENLIPPELTTRQTNLIYASEADVLNMALFGMTAKEWRDSHPGEKGNIRDYANVSQLVCLSNLENLNALFIQEKTPQSERLRKLNQIAIQQMRLLTDDSRMMRLEARKK
;
A
#
# COMPACT_ATOMS: atom_id res chain seq x y z
N ASN A 1 -33.11 19.70 -15.68
CA ASN A 1 -34.45 20.07 -15.19
C ASN A 1 -35.35 18.86 -15.16
N PHE A 2 -35.32 18.12 -14.06
CA PHE A 2 -36.28 17.05 -13.76
C PHE A 2 -37.65 17.65 -13.47
N LYS A 3 -38.75 16.95 -13.78
CA LYS A 3 -40.13 17.44 -13.57
C LYS A 3 -40.85 16.65 -12.45
N PRO A 4 -40.81 17.12 -11.18
CA PRO A 4 -41.35 16.38 -10.04
C PRO A 4 -42.87 16.13 -10.09
N LEU A 5 -43.64 17.08 -10.63
CA LEU A 5 -45.11 17.00 -10.68
C LEU A 5 -45.60 15.89 -11.61
N GLU A 6 -44.94 15.69 -12.75
CA GLU A 6 -45.26 14.61 -13.69
C GLU A 6 -44.87 13.24 -13.09
N PHE A 7 -43.77 13.19 -12.31
CA PHE A 7 -43.36 12.01 -11.55
C PHE A 7 -44.39 11.57 -10.49
N GLU A 8 -45.02 12.50 -9.77
CA GLU A 8 -46.09 12.17 -8.82
C GLU A 8 -47.29 11.47 -9.48
N GLY A 9 -47.64 11.90 -10.70
CA GLY A 9 -48.68 11.27 -11.50
C GLY A 9 -48.39 9.80 -11.82
N PHE A 10 -47.12 9.47 -12.14
CA PHE A 10 -46.67 8.09 -12.31
C PHE A 10 -46.70 7.31 -10.99
N ARG A 11 -46.21 7.91 -9.90
CA ARG A 11 -46.18 7.28 -8.57
C ARG A 11 -47.58 6.87 -8.09
N ARG A 12 -48.60 7.70 -8.34
CA ARG A 12 -50.00 7.38 -7.99
C ARG A 12 -50.60 6.25 -8.83
N LYS A 13 -50.14 6.09 -10.08
CA LYS A 13 -50.65 5.06 -11.01
C LYS A 13 -49.87 3.74 -10.94
N ALA A 14 -48.67 3.74 -10.38
CA ALA A 14 -47.76 2.58 -10.32
C ALA A 14 -48.31 1.34 -9.58
N GLY A 15 -49.44 1.45 -8.87
CA GLY A 15 -50.15 0.32 -8.25
C GLY A 15 -51.36 -0.20 -9.02
N LEU A 16 -51.72 0.39 -10.16
CA LEU A 16 -52.83 -0.08 -11.00
C LEU A 16 -52.33 -1.17 -11.95
N ASN A 17 -53.08 -2.27 -12.07
CA ASN A 17 -52.74 -3.38 -12.99
C ASN A 17 -52.61 -2.96 -14.46
N SER A 18 -53.22 -1.82 -14.84
CA SER A 18 -53.16 -1.26 -16.19
C SER A 18 -51.99 -0.30 -16.43
N PHE A 19 -51.17 -0.03 -15.42
CA PHE A 19 -50.10 0.95 -15.54
C PHE A 19 -48.88 0.36 -16.25
N VAL A 20 -48.60 0.87 -17.45
CA VAL A 20 -47.39 0.55 -18.22
C VAL A 20 -46.70 1.87 -18.58
N LEU A 21 -45.41 1.98 -18.24
CA LEU A 21 -44.58 3.13 -18.59
C LEU A 21 -43.36 2.67 -19.38
N THR A 22 -43.31 3.02 -20.66
CA THR A 22 -42.16 2.67 -21.50
C THR A 22 -40.97 3.57 -21.20
N PRO A 23 -39.72 3.10 -21.42
CA PRO A 23 -38.52 3.94 -21.26
C PRO A 23 -38.58 5.24 -22.05
N LYS A 24 -39.18 5.22 -23.25
CA LYS A 24 -39.40 6.41 -24.08
C LYS A 24 -40.34 7.41 -23.43
N GLN A 25 -41.48 6.95 -22.91
CA GLN A 25 -42.42 7.81 -22.17
C GLN A 25 -41.77 8.37 -20.90
N TRP A 26 -41.06 7.54 -20.13
CA TRP A 26 -40.32 8.00 -18.96
C TRP A 26 -39.35 9.15 -19.29
N THR A 27 -38.55 9.00 -20.35
CA THR A 27 -37.59 10.05 -20.75
C THR A 27 -38.27 11.35 -21.19
N ILE A 28 -39.38 11.27 -21.93
CA ILE A 28 -40.09 12.45 -22.47
C ILE A 28 -40.81 13.22 -21.35
N GLU A 29 -41.52 12.49 -20.50
CA GLU A 29 -42.35 13.06 -19.44
C GLU A 29 -41.42 13.61 -18.34
N THR A 30 -40.57 12.77 -17.74
CA THR A 30 -39.75 13.21 -16.60
C THR A 30 -38.52 14.06 -16.97
N ASN A 31 -38.20 14.17 -18.27
CA ASN A 31 -36.95 14.73 -18.78
C ASN A 31 -35.71 14.04 -18.18
N ALA A 32 -35.81 12.73 -17.95
CA ALA A 32 -34.74 11.92 -17.39
C ALA A 32 -33.53 11.88 -18.34
N THR A 33 -32.34 12.12 -17.78
CA THR A 33 -31.07 12.02 -18.48
C THR A 33 -30.45 10.64 -18.30
N GLY A 34 -29.66 10.19 -19.28
CA GLY A 34 -28.93 8.92 -19.17
C GLY A 34 -29.70 7.67 -19.60
N ILE A 35 -30.92 7.78 -20.13
CA ILE A 35 -31.64 6.68 -20.82
C ILE A 35 -32.03 7.18 -22.22
N ILE A 36 -31.83 6.36 -23.24
CA ILE A 36 -32.14 6.67 -24.64
C ILE A 36 -32.88 5.49 -25.25
N SER A 37 -34.10 5.72 -25.74
CA SER A 37 -34.90 4.69 -26.41
C SER A 37 -35.06 5.03 -27.89
N LYS A 38 -34.45 4.22 -28.77
CA LYS A 38 -34.53 4.40 -30.23
C LYS A 38 -35.41 3.31 -30.86
N PRO A 39 -36.40 3.66 -31.70
CA PRO A 39 -37.15 2.67 -32.49
C PRO A 39 -36.36 2.25 -33.75
N GLY A 40 -36.73 1.11 -34.34
CA GLY A 40 -36.19 0.64 -35.63
C GLY A 40 -35.39 -0.66 -35.54
N ARG A 41 -34.90 -1.15 -36.70
CA ARG A 41 -34.18 -2.43 -36.83
C ARG A 41 -32.89 -2.53 -36.01
N TYR A 42 -32.26 -1.39 -35.71
CA TYR A 42 -31.12 -1.25 -34.80
C TYR A 42 -31.47 -0.42 -33.55
N GLY A 43 -32.77 -0.37 -33.25
CA GLY A 43 -33.32 0.29 -32.08
C GLY A 43 -33.03 -0.48 -30.79
N GLY A 44 -33.30 0.16 -29.66
CA GLY A 44 -33.06 -0.40 -28.34
C GLY A 44 -33.16 0.68 -27.26
N THR A 45 -33.22 0.24 -26.01
CA THR A 45 -33.08 1.10 -24.84
C THR A 45 -31.64 1.01 -24.35
N TYR A 46 -30.95 2.14 -24.39
CA TYR A 46 -29.58 2.30 -23.95
C TYR A 46 -29.56 3.16 -22.70
N ALA A 47 -28.62 2.92 -21.79
CA ALA A 47 -28.46 3.73 -20.59
C ALA A 47 -26.99 4.07 -20.34
N HIS A 48 -26.75 5.14 -19.59
CA HIS A 48 -25.44 5.43 -19.02
C HIS A 48 -24.96 4.20 -18.23
N LYS A 49 -23.65 3.92 -18.27
CA LYS A 49 -23.07 2.70 -17.69
C LYS A 49 -23.51 2.45 -16.24
N ASP A 50 -23.58 3.50 -15.41
CA ASP A 50 -23.96 3.36 -14.00
C ASP A 50 -25.43 2.95 -13.85
N ILE A 51 -26.32 3.56 -14.65
CA ILE A 51 -27.75 3.21 -14.67
C ILE A 51 -27.91 1.77 -15.19
N ALA A 52 -27.18 1.42 -16.26
CA ALA A 52 -27.21 0.08 -16.83
C ALA A 52 -26.70 -0.98 -15.83
N PHE A 53 -25.65 -0.69 -15.07
CA PHE A 53 -25.11 -1.57 -14.04
C PHE A 53 -26.07 -1.75 -12.87
N GLU A 54 -26.79 -0.71 -12.44
CA GLU A 54 -27.82 -0.85 -11.41
C GLU A 54 -28.97 -1.74 -11.88
N PHE A 55 -29.49 -1.53 -13.10
CA PHE A 55 -30.51 -2.40 -13.67
C PHE A 55 -30.02 -3.84 -13.83
N ALA A 56 -28.82 -4.05 -14.37
CA ALA A 56 -28.23 -5.37 -14.53
C ALA A 56 -28.02 -6.08 -13.18
N SER A 57 -27.58 -5.35 -12.15
CA SER A 57 -27.39 -5.87 -10.80
C SER A 57 -28.70 -6.19 -10.08
N TRP A 58 -29.77 -5.46 -10.40
CA TRP A 58 -31.11 -5.77 -9.88
C TRP A 58 -31.70 -7.02 -10.54
N ILE A 59 -31.49 -7.20 -11.84
CA ILE A 59 -32.03 -8.33 -12.62
C ILE A 59 -31.24 -9.63 -12.38
N SER A 60 -29.91 -9.55 -12.31
CA SER A 60 -29.03 -10.71 -12.16
C SER A 60 -28.18 -10.60 -10.90
N VAL A 61 -28.39 -11.56 -9.99
CA VAL A 61 -27.58 -11.70 -8.77
C VAL A 61 -26.14 -12.07 -9.13
N GLU A 62 -25.93 -12.84 -10.19
CA GLU A 62 -24.61 -13.21 -10.71
C GLU A 62 -23.83 -11.99 -11.18
N PHE A 63 -24.47 -11.10 -11.95
CA PHE A 63 -23.86 -9.86 -12.40
C PHE A 63 -23.44 -8.98 -11.20
N LYS A 64 -24.32 -8.84 -10.22
CA LYS A 64 -24.03 -8.08 -8.99
C LYS A 64 -22.85 -8.67 -8.22
N LEU A 65 -22.79 -10.00 -8.08
CA LEU A 65 -21.67 -10.67 -7.42
C LEU A 65 -20.36 -10.46 -8.18
N TYR A 66 -20.39 -10.50 -9.51
CA TYR A 66 -19.22 -10.25 -10.34
C TYR A 66 -18.69 -8.82 -10.15
N LEU A 67 -19.57 -7.82 -10.15
CA LEU A 67 -19.20 -6.42 -9.93
C LEU A 67 -18.55 -6.20 -8.55
N ILE A 68 -19.10 -6.83 -7.50
CA ILE A 68 -18.53 -6.79 -6.15
C ILE A 68 -17.14 -7.43 -6.12
N LYS A 69 -16.99 -8.62 -6.70
CA LYS A 69 -15.71 -9.34 -6.75
C LYS A 69 -14.65 -8.55 -7.52
N GLU A 70 -15.04 -7.95 -8.64
CA GLU A 70 -14.13 -7.16 -9.47
C GLU A 70 -13.69 -5.87 -8.76
N PHE A 71 -14.60 -5.20 -8.05
CA PHE A 71 -14.23 -4.06 -7.21
C PHE A 71 -13.26 -4.46 -6.08
N GLN A 72 -13.51 -5.60 -5.42
CA GLN A 72 -12.59 -6.13 -4.40
C GLN A 72 -11.23 -6.47 -4.99
N ARG A 73 -11.17 -7.08 -6.18
CA ARG A 73 -9.92 -7.38 -6.90
C ARG A 73 -9.12 -6.12 -7.18
N LEU A 74 -9.77 -5.08 -7.73
CA LEU A 74 -9.13 -3.80 -8.01
C LEU A 74 -8.59 -3.13 -6.75
N LYS A 75 -9.37 -3.15 -5.65
CA LYS A 75 -8.90 -2.63 -4.36
C LYS A 75 -7.69 -3.38 -3.83
N ASP A 76 -7.72 -4.71 -3.90
CA ASP A 76 -6.57 -5.54 -3.48
C ASP A 76 -5.30 -5.24 -4.29
N GLU A 77 -5.43 -4.96 -5.60
CA GLU A 77 -4.32 -4.55 -6.45
C GLU A 77 -3.79 -3.15 -6.12
N GLU A 78 -4.69 -2.18 -5.93
CA GLU A 78 -4.37 -0.81 -5.55
C GLU A 78 -3.62 -0.77 -4.20
N TYR A 79 -4.08 -1.52 -3.19
CA TYR A 79 -3.42 -1.62 -1.90
C TYR A 79 -2.01 -2.22 -2.00
N LYS A 80 -1.81 -3.22 -2.86
CA LYS A 80 -0.48 -3.82 -3.08
C LYS A 80 0.49 -2.82 -3.69
N GLN A 81 0.06 -2.07 -4.71
CA GLN A 81 0.89 -1.04 -5.33
C GLN A 81 1.22 0.09 -4.35
N LEU A 82 0.20 0.62 -3.65
CA LEU A 82 0.40 1.70 -2.69
C LEU A 82 1.34 1.31 -1.55
N GLY A 83 1.18 0.10 -1.00
CA GLY A 83 2.07 -0.43 0.02
C GLY A 83 3.50 -0.60 -0.49
N TRP A 84 3.67 -1.05 -1.73
CA TRP A 84 4.99 -1.22 -2.35
C TRP A 84 5.68 0.12 -2.63
N ASP A 85 4.95 1.10 -3.17
CA ASP A 85 5.47 2.44 -3.46
C ASP A 85 5.85 3.20 -2.18
N ILE A 86 5.03 3.12 -1.13
CA ILE A 86 5.33 3.72 0.17
C ILE A 86 6.58 3.10 0.78
N ARG A 87 6.68 1.76 0.78
CA ARG A 87 7.87 1.06 1.31
C ARG A 87 9.13 1.46 0.55
N ARG A 88 9.08 1.48 -0.78
CA ARG A 88 10.24 1.83 -1.62
C ARG A 88 10.68 3.27 -1.42
N ASN A 89 9.74 4.21 -1.38
CA ASN A 89 10.04 5.62 -1.15
C ASN A 89 10.60 5.86 0.25
N LEU A 90 10.02 5.22 1.27
CA LEU A 90 10.50 5.32 2.65
C LEU A 90 11.94 4.79 2.78
N THR A 91 12.23 3.60 2.25
CA THR A 91 13.60 3.04 2.27
C THR A 91 14.60 3.96 1.56
N LYS A 92 14.23 4.53 0.40
CA LYS A 92 15.12 5.43 -0.35
C LYS A 92 15.40 6.74 0.40
N ILE A 93 14.38 7.32 1.02
CA ILE A 93 14.51 8.53 1.83
C ILE A 93 15.38 8.25 3.06
N ASN A 94 15.12 7.14 3.77
CA ASN A 94 15.86 6.75 4.96
C ASN A 94 17.34 6.50 4.66
N TYR A 95 17.64 5.79 3.57
CA TYR A 95 19.02 5.59 3.12
C TYR A 95 19.76 6.91 2.87
N ARG A 96 19.09 7.88 2.25
CA ARG A 96 19.67 9.21 2.00
C ARG A 96 19.93 9.98 3.28
N ILE A 97 18.95 10.03 4.20
CA ILE A 97 19.08 10.71 5.49
C ILE A 97 20.24 10.11 6.30
N HIS A 98 20.33 8.79 6.37
CA HIS A 98 21.42 8.09 7.06
C HIS A 98 22.79 8.35 6.42
N THR A 99 22.86 8.26 5.09
CA THR A 99 24.10 8.54 4.36
C THR A 99 24.57 9.99 4.55
N ASP A 100 23.64 10.96 4.50
CA ASP A 100 23.95 12.37 4.67
C ASP A 100 24.41 12.67 6.11
N ALA A 101 23.77 12.06 7.12
CA ALA A 101 24.21 12.18 8.52
C ALA A 101 25.63 11.63 8.74
N ILE A 102 25.99 10.49 8.12
CA ILE A 102 27.36 9.96 8.18
C ILE A 102 28.34 10.93 7.52
N LYS A 103 28.01 11.43 6.31
CA LYS A 103 28.88 12.36 5.57
C LYS A 103 29.17 13.64 6.34
N GLU A 104 28.14 14.26 6.89
CA GLU A 104 28.25 15.57 7.52
C GLU A 104 28.90 15.52 8.91
N ASN A 105 28.77 14.41 9.64
CA ASN A 105 29.18 14.34 11.04
C ASN A 105 30.34 13.38 11.31
N LEU A 106 30.51 12.33 10.49
CA LEU A 106 31.51 11.27 10.74
C LEU A 106 32.64 11.26 9.71
N ILE A 107 32.47 11.87 8.53
CA ILE A 107 33.48 11.90 7.46
C ILE A 107 34.12 13.29 7.37
N PRO A 108 35.35 13.47 7.88
CA PRO A 108 36.16 14.65 7.62
C PRO A 108 36.42 14.88 6.12
N PRO A 109 36.56 16.15 5.67
CA PRO A 109 36.73 16.51 4.26
C PRO A 109 38.03 15.99 3.61
N GLU A 110 39.00 15.55 4.40
CA GLU A 110 40.34 15.14 3.95
C GLU A 110 40.52 13.61 3.85
N LEU A 111 39.47 12.82 4.07
CA LEU A 111 39.59 11.36 4.05
C LEU A 111 39.68 10.79 2.64
N THR A 112 40.51 9.74 2.50
CA THR A 112 40.58 8.95 1.27
C THR A 112 39.30 8.12 1.09
N THR A 113 38.97 7.79 -0.17
CA THR A 113 37.82 6.92 -0.50
C THR A 113 37.82 5.60 0.29
N ARG A 114 39.01 5.03 0.55
CA ARG A 114 39.15 3.80 1.33
C ARG A 114 38.75 3.99 2.79
N GLN A 115 39.18 5.10 3.42
CA GLN A 115 38.81 5.43 4.80
C GLN A 115 37.32 5.73 4.92
N THR A 116 36.76 6.44 3.95
CA THR A 116 35.32 6.72 3.84
C THR A 116 34.50 5.43 3.75
N ASN A 117 34.92 4.47 2.90
CA ASN A 117 34.25 3.17 2.79
C ASN A 117 34.32 2.35 4.10
N LEU A 118 35.41 2.45 4.85
CA LEU A 118 35.54 1.80 6.16
C LEU A 118 34.55 2.37 7.18
N ILE A 119 34.34 3.68 7.20
CA ILE A 119 33.37 4.34 8.09
C ILE A 119 31.96 3.90 7.72
N TYR A 120 31.59 3.91 6.43
CA TYR A 120 30.28 3.42 6.00
C TYR A 120 30.05 1.95 6.38
N ALA A 121 31.04 1.08 6.16
CA ALA A 121 30.94 -0.32 6.53
C ALA A 121 30.76 -0.50 8.04
N SER A 122 31.52 0.24 8.86
CA SER A 122 31.40 0.24 10.32
C SER A 122 30.01 0.67 10.79
N GLU A 123 29.47 1.76 10.23
CA GLU A 123 28.12 2.23 10.58
C GLU A 123 27.02 1.28 10.10
N ALA A 124 27.20 0.61 8.96
CA ALA A 124 26.29 -0.45 8.53
C ALA A 124 26.33 -1.65 9.50
N ASP A 125 27.51 -1.99 10.02
CA ASP A 125 27.67 -3.06 10.99
C ASP A 125 27.05 -2.72 12.35
N VAL A 126 26.99 -1.45 12.77
CA VAL A 126 26.23 -1.05 13.98
C VAL A 126 24.76 -1.45 13.85
N LEU A 127 24.16 -1.23 12.69
CA LEU A 127 22.76 -1.60 12.43
C LEU A 127 22.58 -3.13 12.37
N ASN A 128 23.53 -3.83 11.73
CA ASN A 128 23.50 -5.29 11.65
C ASN A 128 23.64 -5.92 13.04
N MET A 129 24.56 -5.40 13.86
CA MET A 129 24.73 -5.81 15.25
C MET A 129 23.49 -5.52 16.09
N ALA A 130 22.85 -4.36 15.89
CA ALA A 130 21.66 -3.99 16.64
C ALA A 130 20.48 -4.95 16.39
N LEU A 131 20.29 -5.43 15.16
CA LEU A 131 19.15 -6.27 14.80
C LEU A 131 19.46 -7.78 14.78
N PHE A 132 20.59 -8.17 14.20
CA PHE A 132 20.95 -9.57 13.95
C PHE A 132 22.00 -10.11 14.93
N GLY A 133 22.63 -9.23 15.72
CA GLY A 133 23.67 -9.62 16.67
C GLY A 133 24.99 -10.05 16.03
N MET A 134 25.19 -9.77 14.74
CA MET A 134 26.43 -10.09 14.02
C MET A 134 26.76 -9.04 12.96
N THR A 135 28.04 -8.92 12.64
CA THR A 135 28.55 -8.07 11.56
C THR A 135 28.37 -8.72 10.19
N ALA A 136 28.49 -7.93 9.12
CA ALA A 136 28.45 -8.43 7.75
C ALA A 136 29.60 -9.40 7.44
N LYS A 137 30.72 -9.32 8.18
CA LYS A 137 31.84 -10.26 8.06
C LYS A 137 31.52 -11.59 8.75
N GLU A 138 31.09 -11.56 10.01
CA GLU A 138 30.72 -12.77 10.76
C GLU A 138 29.60 -13.57 10.07
N TRP A 139 28.65 -12.86 9.45
CA TRP A 139 27.61 -13.51 8.65
C TRP A 139 28.19 -14.24 7.42
N ARG A 140 29.10 -13.59 6.67
CA ARG A 140 29.77 -14.22 5.52
C ARG A 140 30.62 -15.42 5.93
N ASP A 141 31.34 -15.30 7.04
CA ASP A 141 32.19 -16.37 7.56
C ASP A 141 31.34 -17.58 8.04
N SER A 142 30.13 -17.34 8.55
CA SER A 142 29.19 -18.40 8.95
C SER A 142 28.34 -18.98 7.81
N HIS A 143 28.24 -18.30 6.66
CA HIS A 143 27.44 -18.70 5.50
C HIS A 143 28.29 -18.77 4.20
N PRO A 144 29.33 -19.61 4.14
CA PRO A 144 30.30 -19.63 3.03
C PRO A 144 29.71 -20.05 1.67
N GLY A 145 28.53 -20.67 1.66
CA GLY A 145 27.83 -21.08 0.44
C GLY A 145 26.80 -20.07 -0.07
N GLU A 146 26.51 -19.03 0.70
CA GLU A 146 25.45 -18.06 0.38
C GLU A 146 26.01 -16.83 -0.31
N LYS A 147 25.28 -16.32 -1.32
CA LYS A 147 25.69 -15.18 -2.12
C LYS A 147 24.89 -13.96 -1.69
N GLY A 148 25.56 -12.89 -1.27
CA GLY A 148 24.91 -11.62 -0.95
C GLY A 148 25.33 -11.08 0.41
N ASN A 149 24.45 -10.30 1.02
CA ASN A 149 24.60 -9.68 2.33
C ASN A 149 23.53 -10.22 3.28
N ILE A 150 23.78 -10.19 4.60
CA ILE A 150 22.80 -10.58 5.64
C ILE A 150 21.42 -9.95 5.43
N ARG A 151 21.37 -8.71 4.91
CA ARG A 151 20.11 -7.99 4.64
C ARG A 151 19.26 -8.61 3.53
N ASP A 152 19.88 -9.31 2.57
CA ASP A 152 19.18 -9.98 1.47
C ASP A 152 18.35 -11.19 1.97
N TYR A 153 18.70 -11.70 3.14
CA TYR A 153 18.06 -12.84 3.79
C TYR A 153 17.10 -12.43 4.92
N ALA A 154 16.90 -11.12 5.11
CA ALA A 154 16.01 -10.59 6.13
C ALA A 154 14.54 -10.68 5.70
N ASN A 155 13.65 -11.03 6.64
CA ASN A 155 12.21 -11.01 6.40
C ASN A 155 11.64 -9.59 6.40
N VAL A 156 10.37 -9.44 5.99
CA VAL A 156 9.70 -8.13 5.89
C VAL A 156 9.74 -7.34 7.20
N SER A 157 9.50 -7.99 8.34
CA SER A 157 9.52 -7.33 9.66
C SER A 157 10.92 -6.82 10.01
N GLN A 158 11.96 -7.62 9.72
CA GLN A 158 13.35 -7.23 9.93
C GLN A 158 13.75 -6.06 9.02
N LEU A 159 13.33 -6.06 7.75
CA LEU A 159 13.59 -4.95 6.82
C LEU A 159 12.93 -3.64 7.28
N VAL A 160 11.70 -3.71 7.79
CA VAL A 160 11.00 -2.55 8.37
C VAL A 160 11.75 -2.03 9.61
N CYS A 161 12.16 -2.93 10.50
CA CYS A 161 12.94 -2.57 11.67
C CYS A 161 14.26 -1.90 11.28
N LEU A 162 15.04 -2.49 10.35
CA LEU A 162 16.28 -1.89 9.82
C LEU A 162 16.06 -0.47 9.31
N SER A 163 15.02 -0.25 8.51
CA SER A 163 14.76 1.06 7.92
C SER A 163 14.47 2.12 9.00
N ASN A 164 13.82 1.72 10.10
CA ASN A 164 13.62 2.61 11.23
C ASN A 164 14.91 2.84 12.03
N LEU A 165 15.72 1.80 12.25
CA LEU A 165 17.02 1.93 12.92
C LEU A 165 17.98 2.85 12.16
N GLU A 166 17.94 2.83 10.82
CA GLU A 166 18.70 3.76 9.96
C GLU A 166 18.36 5.22 10.28
N ASN A 167 17.06 5.56 10.36
CA ASN A 167 16.61 6.91 10.71
C ASN A 167 17.05 7.33 12.12
N LEU A 168 16.85 6.45 13.11
CA LEU A 168 17.24 6.74 14.48
C LEU A 168 18.75 6.90 14.63
N ASN A 169 19.52 6.07 13.93
CA ASN A 169 20.97 6.18 13.95
C ASN A 169 21.43 7.50 13.32
N ALA A 170 20.79 7.95 12.23
CA ALA A 170 21.07 9.24 11.62
C ALA A 170 20.86 10.40 12.61
N LEU A 171 19.73 10.39 13.33
CA LEU A 171 19.45 11.35 14.39
C LEU A 171 20.52 11.30 15.50
N PHE A 172 20.85 10.11 15.99
CA PHE A 172 21.85 9.99 17.05
C PHE A 172 23.26 10.43 16.61
N ILE A 173 23.60 10.26 15.33
CA ILE A 173 24.84 10.78 14.74
C ILE A 173 24.83 12.32 14.77
N GLN A 174 23.72 12.96 14.38
CA GLN A 174 23.56 14.43 14.45
C GLN A 174 23.66 14.94 15.89
N GLU A 175 23.12 14.20 16.85
CA GLU A 175 23.23 14.49 18.28
C GLU A 175 24.64 14.19 18.86
N LYS A 176 25.59 13.74 18.02
CA LYS A 176 26.96 13.38 18.40
C LYS A 176 27.02 12.29 19.48
N THR A 177 26.01 11.41 19.52
CA THR A 177 25.97 10.28 20.46
C THR A 177 27.08 9.28 20.11
N PRO A 178 27.90 8.84 21.08
CA PRO A 178 28.96 7.86 20.83
C PRO A 178 28.42 6.56 20.22
N GLN A 179 29.17 5.97 19.27
CA GLN A 179 28.73 4.78 18.52
C GLN A 179 28.34 3.60 19.44
N SER A 180 29.07 3.38 20.53
CA SER A 180 28.79 2.31 21.50
C SER A 180 27.49 2.52 22.29
N GLU A 181 27.10 3.78 22.50
CA GLU A 181 25.81 4.11 23.12
C GLU A 181 24.68 3.98 22.10
N ARG A 182 24.90 4.43 20.86
CA ARG A 182 23.96 4.25 19.74
C ARG A 182 23.61 2.78 19.54
N LEU A 183 24.61 1.89 19.48
CA LEU A 183 24.39 0.46 19.32
C LEU A 183 23.47 -0.11 20.42
N ARG A 184 23.72 0.25 21.68
CA ARG A 184 22.90 -0.21 22.81
C ARG A 184 21.45 0.28 22.72
N LYS A 185 21.26 1.57 22.44
CA LYS A 185 19.92 2.16 22.25
C LYS A 185 19.18 1.52 21.06
N LEU A 186 19.86 1.38 19.93
CA LEU A 186 19.30 0.78 18.72
C LEU A 186 18.91 -0.68 18.94
N ASN A 187 19.73 -1.48 19.63
CA ASN A 187 19.41 -2.87 19.94
C ASN A 187 18.17 -2.99 20.86
N GLN A 188 18.06 -2.14 21.88
CA GLN A 188 16.86 -2.12 22.74
C GLN A 188 15.60 -1.81 21.94
N ILE A 189 15.67 -0.82 21.05
CA ILE A 189 14.56 -0.45 20.17
C ILE A 189 14.25 -1.59 19.18
N ALA A 190 15.27 -2.22 18.60
CA ALA A 190 15.11 -3.35 17.69
C ALA A 190 14.38 -4.51 18.36
N ILE A 191 14.76 -4.88 19.59
CA ILE A 191 14.10 -5.94 20.35
C ILE A 191 12.62 -5.60 20.60
N GLN A 192 12.32 -4.36 20.99
CA GLN A 192 10.94 -3.92 21.22
C GLN A 192 10.11 -3.96 19.93
N GLN A 193 10.66 -3.46 18.82
CA GLN A 193 9.98 -3.46 17.52
C GLN A 193 9.76 -4.87 17.00
N MET A 194 10.77 -5.73 17.08
CA MET A 194 10.65 -7.11 16.64
C MET A 194 9.59 -7.85 17.46
N ARG A 195 9.54 -7.67 18.78
CA ARG A 195 8.45 -8.22 19.62
C ARG A 195 7.07 -7.78 19.12
N LEU A 196 6.86 -6.48 18.90
CA LEU A 196 5.58 -5.98 18.38
C LEU A 196 5.25 -6.56 17.01
N LEU A 197 6.22 -6.62 16.09
CA LEU A 197 6.02 -7.11 14.73
C LEU A 197 5.84 -8.63 14.65
N THR A 198 6.32 -9.39 15.64
CA THR A 198 6.13 -10.86 15.72
C THR A 198 4.92 -11.26 16.56
N ASP A 199 4.62 -10.52 17.64
CA ASP A 199 3.47 -10.77 18.51
C ASP A 199 2.15 -10.37 17.83
N ASP A 200 2.21 -9.36 16.95
CA ASP A 200 1.08 -8.98 16.08
C ASP A 200 0.93 -9.97 14.92
N SER A 201 0.66 -11.22 15.30
CA SER A 201 0.17 -12.32 14.48
C SER A 201 -1.21 -12.02 13.83
N ARG A 202 -1.62 -10.74 13.76
CA ARG A 202 -2.67 -10.23 12.85
C ARG A 202 -2.12 -9.85 11.47
N MET A 203 -0.86 -9.40 11.37
CA MET A 203 -0.25 -9.12 10.06
C MET A 203 -0.02 -10.42 9.26
N MET A 204 0.41 -11.50 9.90
CA MET A 204 0.50 -12.83 9.25
C MET A 204 -0.87 -13.45 8.95
N ARG A 205 -1.92 -13.15 9.73
CA ARG A 205 -3.29 -13.63 9.43
C ARG A 205 -3.90 -12.98 8.20
N LEU A 206 -3.44 -11.81 7.77
CA LEU A 206 -3.85 -11.19 6.51
C LEU A 206 -3.24 -11.90 5.28
N GLU A 207 -2.06 -12.51 5.41
CA GLU A 207 -1.45 -13.33 4.35
C GLU A 207 -1.98 -14.78 4.37
N ALA A 208 -2.21 -15.36 5.54
CA ALA A 208 -2.69 -16.74 5.68
C ALA A 208 -4.19 -16.94 5.37
N ARG A 209 -5.03 -15.90 5.51
CA ARG A 209 -6.46 -15.95 5.12
C ARG A 209 -6.70 -15.79 3.61
N LYS A 210 -5.64 -15.64 2.80
CA LYS A 210 -5.72 -15.54 1.33
C LYS A 210 -5.36 -16.85 0.60
N LYS A 211 -5.25 -17.98 1.30
CA LYS A 211 -5.31 -19.34 0.72
C LYS A 211 -6.70 -19.92 0.92
#